data_AF-E3ZPS1-F1
#
_entry.id   AF-E3ZPS1-F1
#
_cell.length_a   1.000
_cell.length_b   1.000
_cell.length_c   1.000
_cell.angle_alpha   90.00
_cell.angle_beta   90.00
_cell.angle_gamma   90.00
#
_symmetry.space_group_name_H-M   'P 1'
#
loop_
_entity.id
_entity.type
_entity.pdbx_description
1 polymer ?
#
loop_
_entity_poly.entity_id
_entity_poly.type
_entity_poly.pdbx_seq_one_letter_code
_entity_poly.pdbx_strand_id
1 'polypeptide(L)' 'MESYVQITNESAIKMILEGRYNELWYECNTRILPCKEYRLELKKVPTYKFFVKSSVTLKEE' A
#
# COMPACT_ATOMS: atom_id res chain seq x y z
N MET A 1 -12.99 12.08 -4.08
CA MET A 1 -11.80 11.58 -4.80
C MET A 1 -11.02 10.71 -3.85
N GLU A 2 -10.68 9.48 -4.23
CA GLU A 2 -9.77 8.66 -3.45
C GLU A 2 -8.34 9.07 -3.79
N SER A 3 -7.56 9.49 -2.79
CA SER A 3 -6.17 9.89 -2.96
C SER A 3 -5.26 8.76 -2.49
N TYR A 4 -4.27 8.40 -3.30
CA TYR A 4 -3.27 7.39 -2.96
C TYR A 4 -1.91 8.07 -2.79
N VAL A 5 -1.25 7.82 -1.67
CA VAL A 5 0.09 8.34 -1.38
C VAL A 5 1.08 7.21 -1.55
N GLN A 6 2.07 7.41 -2.43
CA GLN A 6 3.14 6.45 -2.60
C GLN A 6 4.00 6.41 -1.32
N ILE A 7 4.29 5.21 -0.84
CA ILE A 7 5.15 4.97 0.33
C ILE A 7 6.43 4.26 -0.09
N THR A 8 7.43 4.25 0.79
CA THR A 8 8.65 3.49 0.57
C THR A 8 8.41 1.99 0.77
N ASN A 9 9.23 1.18 0.10
CA ASN A 9 9.17 -0.27 0.23
C ASN A 9 9.41 -0.72 1.68
N GLU A 10 10.26 -0.01 2.44
CA GLU A 10 10.49 -0.27 3.86
C GLU A 10 9.23 -0.07 4.70
N SER A 11 8.51 1.05 4.50
CA SER A 11 7.23 1.28 5.18
C SER A 11 6.19 0.24 4.79
N ALA A 12 6.17 -0.19 3.52
CA ALA A 12 5.25 -1.23 3.07
C ALA A 12 5.55 -2.58 3.71
N ILE A 13 6.82 -2.97 3.78
CA ILE A 13 7.27 -4.20 4.47
C ILE A 13 6.87 -4.16 5.94
N LYS A 14 7.04 -3.02 6.61
CA LYS A 14 6.65 -2.87 8.00
C LYS A 14 5.14 -3.12 8.18
N MET A 15 4.30 -2.53 7.34
CA MET A 15 2.85 -2.75 7.38
C MET A 15 2.46 -4.21 7.08
N ILE A 16 3.16 -4.86 6.15
CA ILE A 16 3.00 -6.29 5.84
C ILE A 16 3.33 -7.15 7.07
N LEU A 17 4.45 -6.86 7.75
CA LEU A 17 4.85 -7.56 8.98
C LEU A 17 3.88 -7.33 10.14
N GLU A 18 3.25 -6.14 10.20
CA GLU A 18 2.19 -5.81 11.15
C GLU A 18 0.82 -6.41 10.78
N GLY A 19 0.71 -7.12 9.65
CA GLY A 19 -0.56 -7.70 9.18
C GLY A 19 -1.54 -6.68 8.58
N ARG A 20 -1.10 -5.45 8.33
CA ARG A 20 -1.91 -4.32 7.82
C ARG A 20 -2.05 -4.31 6.30
N TYR A 21 -2.34 -5.47 5.71
CA TYR A 21 -2.49 -5.61 4.26
C TYR A 21 -3.65 -4.81 3.68
N ASN A 22 -4.75 -4.66 4.44
CA ASN A 22 -5.98 -4.00 4.00
C ASN A 22 -5.80 -2.50 3.74
N GLU A 23 -4.77 -1.88 4.32
CA GLU A 23 -4.45 -0.46 4.16
C GLU A 23 -3.38 -0.22 3.09
N LEU A 24 -2.76 -1.31 2.62
CA LEU A 24 -1.70 -1.29 1.64
C LEU A 24 -2.26 -1.51 0.24
N TRP A 25 -1.74 -0.75 -0.71
CA TRP A 25 -2.09 -0.82 -2.12
C TRP A 25 -0.80 -0.92 -2.92
N TYR A 26 -0.85 -1.49 -4.12
CA TYR A 26 0.32 -1.58 -4.98
C TYR A 26 -0.06 -1.36 -6.44
N GLU A 27 0.88 -0.82 -7.22
CA GLU A 27 0.71 -0.67 -8.66
C GLU A 27 0.99 -2.00 -9.37
N CYS A 28 0.02 -2.46 -10.15
CA CYS A 28 0.13 -3.62 -11.02
C CYS A 28 -0.47 -3.28 -12.38
N ASN A 29 0.31 -3.39 -13.46
CA ASN A 29 -0.14 -3.09 -14.82
C ASN A 29 -0.89 -1.75 -14.92
N THR A 30 -0.31 -0.66 -14.38
CA THR A 30 -0.89 0.70 -14.35
C THR A 30 -2.18 0.87 -13.52
N ARG A 31 -2.56 -0.13 -12.73
CA ARG A 31 -3.71 -0.06 -11.81
C ARG A 31 -3.24 -0.19 -10.38
N ILE A 32 -3.81 0.65 -9.51
CA ILE A 32 -3.60 0.55 -8.06
C ILE A 32 -4.60 -0.49 -7.54
N LEU A 33 -4.08 -1.59 -6.99
CA LEU A 33 -4.86 -2.70 -6.47
C LEU A 33 -4.62 -2.85 -4.96
N PRO A 34 -5.63 -3.30 -4.21
CA PRO A 34 -5.46 -3.55 -2.79
C PRO A 34 -4.51 -4.73 -2.60
N CYS A 35 -3.59 -4.58 -1.65
CA CYS A 35 -2.69 -5.64 -1.26
C CYS A 35 -3.48 -6.70 -0.50
N LYS A 36 -3.41 -7.94 -0.95
CA LYS A 36 -3.96 -9.09 -0.24
C LYS A 36 -2.81 -10.01 0.13
N GLU A 37 -2.83 -10.54 1.35
CA GLU A 37 -1.77 -11.42 1.90
C GLU A 37 -1.34 -12.50 0.90
N TYR A 38 -2.29 -13.15 0.23
CA TYR A 38 -2.05 -14.23 -0.73
C TYR A 38 -1.59 -13.80 -2.13
N ARG A 39 -1.57 -12.50 -2.44
CA ARG A 39 -1.18 -11.96 -3.76
C ARG A 39 0.21 -11.38 -3.80
N LEU A 40 0.83 -11.14 -2.65
CA LEU A 40 2.10 -10.44 -2.59
C LEU A 40 3.28 -11.41 -2.50
N GLU A 41 4.05 -11.51 -3.58
CA GLU A 41 5.33 -12.22 -3.55
C GLU A 41 6.38 -11.38 -2.82
N LEU A 42 6.71 -11.72 -1.57
CA LEU A 42 7.70 -10.99 -0.74
C LEU A 42 9.06 -10.80 -1.45
N LYS A 43 9.46 -11.76 -2.29
CA LYS A 43 10.70 -11.69 -3.10
C LYS A 43 10.69 -10.57 -4.14
N LYS A 44 9.51 -10.13 -4.58
CA LYS A 44 9.32 -9.09 -5.59
C LYS A 44 8.91 -7.74 -4.98
N VAL A 45 8.74 -7.66 -3.66
CA VAL A 45 8.52 -6.42 -2.91
C VAL A 45 9.40 -5.25 -3.36
N PRO A 46 10.73 -5.39 -3.55
CA PRO A 46 11.55 -4.26 -3.98
C PRO A 46 11.21 -3.73 -5.39
N THR A 47 10.51 -4.52 -6.20
CA THR A 47 10.11 -4.15 -7.58
C THR A 47 8.70 -3.54 -7.64
N TYR A 48 7.91 -3.65 -6.58
CA TYR A 48 6.57 -3.06 -6.51
C TYR A 48 6.65 -1.61 -6.05
N LYS A 49 5.70 -0.80 -6.52
CA LYS A 49 5.41 0.51 -5.91
C LYS A 49 4.21 0.35 -4.99
N PHE A 50 4.40 0.71 -3.73
CA PHE A 50 3.34 0.64 -2.72
C PHE A 50 2.72 2.00 -2.47
N PHE A 51 1.45 1.97 -2.12
CA PHE A 51 0.63 3.13 -1.86
C PHE A 51 -0.22 2.87 -0.62
N VAL A 52 -0.60 3.94 0.05
CA VAL A 52 -1.64 3.92 1.08
C VAL A 52 -2.75 4.83 0.65
N LYS A 53 -3.99 4.48 1.01
CA LYS A 53 -5.12 5.38 0.80
C LYS A 53 -4.95 6.55 1.77
N SER A 54 -4.72 7.75 1.24
CA SER A 54 -4.82 8.97 2.02
C SER A 54 -6.30 9.17 2.32
N SER A 55 -6.73 8.62 3.44
CA SER A 55 -7.90 9.13 4.13
C SER A 55 -7.56 10.58 4.45
N VAL A 56 -8.01 11.49 3.59
CA VAL A 56 -8.16 12.89 3.96
C VAL A 56 -9.22 12.87 5.08
N THR A 57 -8.78 12.53 6.29
CA THR A 57 -9.49 12.90 7.48
C THR A 57 -9.17 14.37 7.61
N LEU A 58 -10.05 15.21 7.06
CA LEU A 58 -10.22 16.57 7.56
C LEU A 58 -10.57 16.39 9.05
N LYS A 59 -9.55 16.28 9.90
CA LYS A 59 -9.63 16.78 11.27
C LYS A 59 -9.30 18.26 11.16
N GLU A 60 -10.25 19.02 10.65
CA GLU A 60 -10.37 20.40 11.07
C GLU A 60 -10.98 20.33 12.47
N GLU A 61 -10.15 20.57 13.48
CA GLU A 61 -10.56 20.89 14.85
C GLU A 61 -9.94 22.24 15.21
#